data_AF-A0A7X7FJ36-F1
#
_entry.id   AF-A0A7X7FJ36-F1
#
_cell.length_a   1.000
_cell.length_b   1.000
_cell.length_c   1.000
_cell.angle_alpha   90.00
_cell.angle_beta   90.00
_cell.angle_gamma   90.00
#
_symmetry.space_group_name_H-M   'P 1'
#
loop_
_entity.id
_entity.type
_entity.pdbx_description
1 polymer ?
#
loop_
_entity_poly.entity_id
_entity_poly.type
_entity_poly.pdbx_seq_one_letter_code
_entity_poly.pdbx_strand_id
1 'polypeptide(L)'
;MLDEDASLSMAQLARNHGVSRARVTQVMNLLALPQDVQAHLIALQDPAAIRYLSEHKLRHIAACATPKRQVLGFRELCRSFGSDASI
;
A
#
# COMPACT_ATOMS: atom_id res chain seq x y z
N MET A 1 12.26 22.07 -3.75
CA MET A 1 13.37 21.43 -4.47
C MET A 1 13.54 20.07 -3.80
N LEU A 2 13.18 18.98 -4.49
CA LEU A 2 13.43 17.63 -3.97
C LEU A 2 14.91 17.38 -4.24
N ASP A 3 15.73 17.44 -3.20
CA ASP A 3 17.17 17.31 -3.35
C ASP A 3 17.54 15.98 -4.02
N GLU A 4 18.40 16.12 -5.03
CA GLU A 4 19.05 15.08 -5.80
C GLU A 4 19.96 14.24 -4.88
N ASP A 5 19.40 13.26 -4.19
CA ASP A 5 20.19 12.13 -3.69
C ASP A 5 19.80 10.89 -4.51
N ALA A 6 20.56 10.70 -5.59
CA ALA A 6 20.38 9.60 -6.53
C ALA A 6 20.48 8.26 -5.79
N SER A 7 19.33 7.62 -5.60
CA SER A 7 19.13 6.30 -4.98
C SER A 7 19.38 6.20 -3.46
N LEU A 8 18.55 6.87 -2.66
CA LEU A 8 18.42 6.51 -1.24
C LEU A 8 18.04 5.03 -1.12
N SER A 9 18.94 4.22 -0.57
CA SER A 9 18.67 2.82 -0.23
C SER A 9 17.61 2.72 0.86
N MET A 10 16.89 1.60 0.92
CA MET A 10 15.92 1.34 2.01
C MET A 10 16.55 1.46 3.41
N ALA A 11 17.85 1.19 3.54
CA ALA A 11 18.59 1.35 4.79
C ALA A 11 18.86 2.81 5.15
N GLN A 12 19.14 3.67 4.17
CA GLN A 12 19.27 5.11 4.38
C GLN A 12 17.92 5.72 4.76
N LEU A 13 16.85 5.36 4.05
CA LEU A 13 15.50 5.84 4.36
C LEU A 13 15.09 5.45 5.79
N ALA A 14 15.39 4.21 6.20
CA ALA A 14 15.12 3.73 7.54
C ALA A 14 15.83 4.57 8.62
N ARG A 15 17.13 4.86 8.43
CA ARG A 15 17.91 5.69 9.36
C ARG A 15 17.38 7.11 9.44
N ASN A 16 17.10 7.73 8.30
CA ASN A 16 16.63 9.12 8.22
C ASN A 16 15.28 9.32 8.92
N HIS A 17 14.43 8.29 8.93
CA HIS A 17 13.10 8.33 9.53
C HIS A 17 13.00 7.62 10.88
N GLY A 18 14.11 7.13 11.46
CA GLY A 18 14.11 6.46 12.76
C GLY A 18 13.29 5.16 12.81
N VAL A 19 13.14 4.47 11.69
CA VAL A 19 12.38 3.21 11.59
C VAL A 19 13.29 2.05 11.17
N SER A 20 12.80 0.82 11.28
CA SER A 20 13.55 -0.34 10.79
C SER A 20 13.54 -0.42 9.26
N ARG A 21 14.60 -0.99 8.68
CA ARG A 21 14.64 -1.32 7.24
C ARG A 21 13.46 -2.19 6.83
N ALA A 22 13.07 -3.15 7.68
CA ALA A 22 11.91 -4.00 7.43
C ALA A 22 10.61 -3.17 7.32
N ARG A 23 10.43 -2.16 8.17
CA ARG A 23 9.27 -1.27 8.11
C ARG A 23 9.24 -0.48 6.80
N VAL A 24 10.38 0.05 6.37
CA VAL A 24 10.50 0.72 5.07
C VAL A 24 10.09 -0.21 3.92
N THR A 25 10.65 -1.43 3.88
CA THR A 25 10.30 -2.40 2.84
C THR A 25 8.81 -2.71 2.82
N GLN A 26 8.18 -2.89 3.99
CA GLN A 26 6.75 -3.16 4.06
C GLN A 26 5.89 -2.05 3.45
N VAL A 27 6.22 -0.78 3.74
CA VAL A 27 5.52 0.36 3.16
C VAL A 27 5.79 0.46 1.66
N MET A 28 7.03 0.29 1.24
CA MET A 28 7.40 0.37 -0.18
C MET A 28 6.78 -0.74 -1.02
N ASN A 29 6.52 -1.91 -0.45
CA ASN A 29 5.81 -2.99 -1.13
C ASN A 29 4.38 -2.60 -1.54
N LEU A 30 3.76 -1.61 -0.90
CA LEU A 30 2.46 -1.10 -1.35
C LEU A 30 2.52 -0.54 -2.78
N LEU A 31 3.67 -0.05 -3.23
CA LEU A 31 3.86 0.43 -4.60
C LEU A 31 3.80 -0.71 -5.64
N ALA A 32 3.92 -1.96 -5.20
CA ALA A 32 3.75 -3.14 -6.05
C ALA A 32 2.28 -3.57 -6.19
N LEU A 33 1.33 -2.86 -5.58
CA LEU A 33 -0.09 -3.12 -5.80
C LEU A 33 -0.47 -2.85 -7.26
N PRO A 34 -1.46 -3.56 -7.80
CA PRO A 34 -1.96 -3.32 -9.15
C PRO A 34 -2.47 -1.87 -9.32
N GLN A 35 -2.32 -1.30 -10.52
CA GLN A 35 -2.57 0.12 -10.78
C GLN A 35 -4.03 0.53 -10.50
N ASP A 36 -4.98 -0.35 -10.79
CA ASP A 36 -6.41 -0.21 -10.48
C ASP A 36 -6.66 -0.12 -8.97
N VAL A 37 -6.01 -0.96 -8.17
CA VAL A 37 -6.04 -0.91 -6.70
C VAL A 37 -5.46 0.42 -6.19
N GLN A 38 -4.31 0.84 -6.73
CA GLN A 38 -3.70 2.13 -6.35
C GLN A 38 -4.63 3.31 -6.69
N ALA A 39 -5.21 3.32 -7.89
CA ALA A 39 -6.14 4.37 -8.31
C ALA A 39 -7.35 4.45 -7.38
N HIS A 40 -7.91 3.31 -6.97
CA HIS A 40 -9.01 3.27 -6.00
C HIS A 40 -8.59 3.84 -4.64
N LEU A 41 -7.43 3.44 -4.12
CA LEU A 41 -6.92 3.93 -2.83
C LEU A 41 -6.69 5.44 -2.82
N ILE A 42 -6.16 6.00 -3.91
CA ILE A 42 -5.92 7.44 -4.08
C ILE A 42 -7.25 8.22 -4.17
N ALA A 43 -8.29 7.61 -4.76
CA ALA A 43 -9.61 8.23 -4.92
C ALA A 43 -10.47 8.19 -3.65
N LEU A 44 -10.05 7.51 -2.58
CA LEU A 44 -10.83 7.43 -1.34
C LEU A 44 -10.96 8.79 -0.67
N GLN A 45 -12.19 9.19 -0.39
CA GLN A 45 -12.51 10.40 0.38
C GLN A 45 -13.17 10.10 1.72
N ASP A 46 -13.81 8.94 1.86
CA ASP A 46 -14.46 8.56 3.12
C ASP A 46 -13.42 8.25 4.21
N PRO A 47 -13.39 9.01 5.31
CA PRO A 47 -12.46 8.75 6.42
C PRO A 47 -12.62 7.37 7.05
N ALA A 48 -13.82 6.78 7.04
CA ALA A 48 -14.04 5.44 7.56
C ALA A 48 -13.39 4.38 6.67
N ALA A 49 -13.58 4.49 5.34
CA ALA A 49 -12.90 3.65 4.37
C ALA A 49 -11.37 3.77 4.45
N ILE A 50 -10.83 5.00 4.55
CA ILE A 50 -9.38 5.23 4.67
C ILE A 50 -8.81 4.55 5.92
N ARG A 51 -9.48 4.68 7.07
CA ARG A 51 -9.05 3.99 8.31
C ARG A 51 -9.15 2.48 8.20
N TYR A 52 -10.20 1.97 7.57
CA TYR A 52 -10.39 0.55 7.40
C TYR A 52 -9.36 -0.07 6.46
N LEU A 53 -9.10 0.57 5.31
CA LEU A 53 -8.10 0.18 4.31
C LEU A 53 -6.69 0.64 4.70
N SER A 54 -6.33 0.43 5.95
CA SER A 54 -5.02 0.79 6.51
C SER A 54 -3.86 0.07 5.81
N GLU A 55 -2.67 0.68 5.89
CA GLU A 55 -1.41 0.07 5.42
C GLU A 55 -1.24 -1.35 5.94
N HIS A 56 -1.55 -1.61 7.21
CA HIS A 56 -1.38 -2.93 7.81
C HIS A 56 -2.16 -4.02 7.05
N LYS A 57 -3.42 -3.74 6.67
CA LYS A 57 -4.27 -4.66 5.90
C LYS A 57 -3.79 -4.78 4.45
N LEU A 58 -3.45 -3.66 3.82
CA LEU A 58 -2.96 -3.62 2.44
C LEU A 58 -1.61 -4.31 2.28
N ARG A 59 -0.75 -4.26 3.29
CA ARG A 59 0.57 -4.90 3.28
C ARG A 59 0.47 -6.42 3.06
N HIS A 60 -0.53 -7.07 3.65
CA HIS A 60 -0.76 -8.51 3.44
C HIS A 60 -1.16 -8.82 2.01
N ILE A 61 -1.96 -7.93 1.40
CA ILE A 61 -2.36 -8.05 -0.01
C ILE A 61 -1.15 -7.82 -0.90
N ALA A 62 -0.39 -6.74 -0.70
CA ALA A 62 0.79 -6.39 -1.48
C ALA A 62 1.87 -7.50 -1.46
N ALA A 63 1.98 -8.25 -0.36
CA ALA A 63 2.90 -9.38 -0.24
C ALA A 63 2.48 -10.62 -1.07
N CYS A 64 1.28 -10.66 -1.64
CA CYS A 64 0.84 -11.76 -2.51
C CYS A 64 1.68 -11.84 -3.78
N ALA A 65 2.04 -13.07 -4.17
CA ALA A 65 2.97 -13.34 -5.27
C ALA A 65 2.47 -12.92 -6.67
N THR A 66 1.16 -12.69 -6.87
CA THR A 66 0.61 -12.37 -8.18
C THR A 66 -0.36 -11.19 -8.14
N PRO A 67 -0.38 -10.33 -9.18
CA PRO A 67 -1.35 -9.24 -9.30
C PRO A 67 -2.81 -9.71 -9.18
N LYS A 68 -3.15 -10.86 -9.76
CA LYS A 68 -4.50 -11.43 -9.66
C LYS A 68 -4.91 -11.72 -8.21
N ARG A 69 -4.00 -12.24 -7.39
CA ARG A 69 -4.25 -12.48 -5.96
C ARG A 69 -4.36 -11.18 -5.18
N GLN A 70 -3.58 -10.16 -5.55
CA GLN A 70 -3.66 -8.84 -4.95
C GLN A 70 -5.05 -8.20 -5.21
N VAL A 71 -5.52 -8.20 -6.47
CA VAL A 71 -6.86 -7.70 -6.82
C VAL A 71 -7.96 -8.47 -6.08
N LEU A 72 -7.89 -9.81 -6.05
CA LEU A 72 -8.88 -10.62 -5.35
C LEU A 72 -8.94 -10.31 -3.85
N GLY A 73 -7.78 -10.28 -3.18
CA GLY A 73 -7.70 -9.97 -1.76
C GLY A 73 -8.18 -8.56 -1.43
N PHE A 74 -7.93 -7.60 -2.33
CA PHE A 74 -8.45 -6.24 -2.19
C PHE A 74 -9.98 -6.20 -2.31
N ARG A 75 -10.56 -6.86 -3.32
CA ARG A 75 -12.02 -6.95 -3.48
C ARG A 75 -12.69 -7.60 -2.27
N GLU A 76 -12.10 -8.65 -1.70
CA GLU A 76 -12.58 -9.28 -0.47
C GLU A 76 -12.52 -8.33 0.74
N LEU A 77 -11.44 -7.55 0.84
CA LEU A 77 -11.28 -6.56 1.89
C LEU A 77 -12.35 -5.46 1.80
N CYS A 78 -12.61 -4.94 0.61
CA CYS A 78 -13.67 -3.94 0.36
C CYS A 78 -15.07 -4.51 0.64
N ARG A 79 -15.35 -5.74 0.20
CA ARG A 79 -16.63 -6.42 0.51
C ARG A 79 -16.84 -6.56 2.01
N SER A 80 -15.79 -6.90 2.75
CA SER A 80 -15.85 -7.04 4.23
C SER A 80 -16.10 -5.71 4.93
N PHE A 81 -15.75 -4.58 4.31
CA PHE A 81 -16.09 -3.24 4.79
C PHE A 81 -17.54 -2.85 4.48
N GLY A 82 -18.15 -3.45 3.46
CA GLY A 82 -19.44 -3.03 2.91
C GLY A 82 -19.32 -2.03 1.76
N SER A 83 -18.14 -1.92 1.14
CA SER A 83 -17.94 -1.12 -0.07
C SER A 83 -17.78 -2.05 -1.27
N ASP A 84 -18.57 -1.84 -2.32
CA ASP A 84 -18.29 -2.45 -3.61
C ASP A 84 -17.12 -1.71 -4.25
N ALA A 85 -15.94 -2.34 -4.25
CA ALA A 85 -14.85 -1.87 -5.06
C ALA A 85 -15.11 -2.28 -6.52
N SER A 86 -15.63 -1.34 -7.32
CA SER A 86 -15.68 -1.45 -8.77
C SER A 86 -14.27 -1.24 -9.36
N ILE A 87 -13.38 -2.19 -9.09
CA ILE A 87 -12.09 -2.36 -9.76
C ILE A 87 -12.02 -3.77 -10.34
#